data_AF-A0AAU4RIG6-F1
#
_entry.id   AF-A0AAU4RIG6-F1
#
_cell.length_a   1.000
_cell.length_b   1.000
_cell.length_c   1.000
_cell.angle_alpha   90.00
_cell.angle_beta   90.00
_cell.angle_gamma   90.00
#
_symmetry.space_group_name_H-M   'P 1'
#
loop_
_entity.id
_entity.type
_entity.pdbx_description
1 polymer ?
#
loop_
_entity_poly.entity_id
_entity_poly.type
_entity_poly.pdbx_seq_one_letter_code
_entity_poly.pdbx_strand_id
1 'polypeptide(L)'
;MTETTAKKTAAKRPARAADPLASVVAEVHGAAKVIADLPSHLVGGVHPKRGTDAYRRRGEEWAIINADRGEVGVLGVDGLAIEVAFAAFGGRTPEEIRKGLVRLASLAVAAIGQIDRGSK
;
A
#
# COMPACT_ATOMS: atom_id res chain seq x y z
N MET A 1 -27.38 41.37 47.36
CA MET A 1 -26.21 41.00 46.52
C MET A 1 -26.46 39.59 46.00
N THR A 2 -26.61 39.42 44.69
CA THR A 2 -26.79 38.11 44.05
C THR A 2 -25.63 37.91 43.07
N GLU A 3 -24.65 37.10 43.48
CA GLU A 3 -23.58 36.66 42.59
C GLU A 3 -24.12 35.65 41.58
N THR A 4 -24.04 36.01 40.30
CA THR A 4 -24.33 35.10 39.19
C THR A 4 -23.00 34.53 38.70
N THR A 5 -22.72 33.26 39.00
CA THR A 5 -21.52 32.57 38.54
C THR A 5 -21.71 32.14 37.08
N ALA A 6 -20.99 32.81 36.17
CA ALA A 6 -20.99 32.46 34.75
C ALA A 6 -20.27 31.12 34.52
N LYS A 7 -21.01 30.14 34.01
CA LYS A 7 -20.50 28.81 33.64
C LYS A 7 -19.60 28.93 32.40
N LYS A 8 -18.28 28.81 32.60
CA LYS A 8 -17.27 28.84 31.54
C LYS A 8 -17.40 27.56 30.69
N THR A 9 -17.97 27.68 29.50
CA THR A 9 -18.00 26.59 28.51
C THR A 9 -16.61 26.35 27.96
N ALA A 10 -16.12 25.12 28.09
CA ALA A 10 -14.83 24.71 27.55
C ALA A 10 -14.86 24.83 26.02
N ALA A 11 -13.93 25.60 25.46
CA ALA A 11 -13.79 25.78 24.02
C ALA A 11 -13.49 24.43 23.36
N LYS A 12 -14.38 24.02 22.44
CA LYS A 12 -14.24 22.79 21.66
C LYS A 12 -13.00 22.95 20.76
N ARG A 13 -11.95 22.18 21.07
CA ARG A 13 -10.70 22.15 20.33
C ARG A 13 -11.01 21.86 18.84
N PRO A 14 -10.45 22.61 17.89
CA PRO A 14 -10.74 22.42 16.47
C PRO A 14 -10.44 20.97 16.07
N ALA A 15 -11.38 20.35 15.37
CA ALA A 15 -11.21 19.00 14.85
C ALA A 15 -9.94 19.00 13.99
N ARG A 16 -8.96 18.17 14.38
CA ARG A 16 -7.74 17.98 13.59
C ARG A 16 -8.19 17.50 12.21
N ALA A 17 -7.77 18.20 11.16
CA ALA A 17 -8.05 17.77 9.78
C ALA A 17 -7.67 16.29 9.67
N ALA A 18 -8.63 15.46 9.22
CA ALA A 18 -8.41 14.03 9.09
C ALA A 18 -7.18 13.81 8.20
N ASP A 19 -6.23 13.01 8.69
CA ASP A 19 -5.08 12.62 7.92
C ASP A 19 -5.57 11.85 6.67
N PRO A 20 -5.30 12.34 5.44
CA PRO A 20 -5.72 11.64 4.22
C PRO A 20 -5.26 10.19 4.18
N LEU A 21 -4.08 9.90 4.76
CA LEU A 21 -3.56 8.55 4.90
C LEU A 21 -4.44 7.67 5.79
N ALA A 22 -5.04 8.23 6.84
CA ALA A 22 -5.91 7.49 7.74
C ALA A 22 -7.21 7.03 7.04
N SER A 23 -7.71 7.80 6.07
CA SER A 23 -8.86 7.41 5.25
C SER A 23 -8.54 6.22 4.37
N VAL A 24 -7.40 6.26 3.67
CA VAL A 24 -6.95 5.17 2.79
C VAL A 24 -6.67 3.89 3.60
N VAL A 25 -6.03 4.00 4.77
CA VAL A 25 -5.78 2.85 5.64
C VAL A 25 -7.08 2.22 6.14
N ALA A 26 -8.10 3.03 6.46
CA ALA A 26 -9.40 2.52 6.86
C ALA A 26 -10.10 1.75 5.73
N GLU A 27 -10.04 2.26 4.50
CA GLU A 27 -10.54 1.58 3.30
C GLU A 27 -9.82 0.24 3.06
N VAL A 28 -8.48 0.25 3.07
CA VAL A 28 -7.65 -0.96 2.93
C VAL A 28 -7.98 -1.98 4.01
N HIS A 29 -8.15 -1.54 5.26
CA HIS A 29 -8.51 -2.43 6.36
C HIS A 29 -9.91 -3.06 6.17
N GLY A 30 -10.87 -2.29 5.65
CA GLY A 30 -12.19 -2.81 5.27
C GLY A 30 -12.08 -3.89 4.19
N ALA A 31 -11.32 -3.62 3.11
CA ALA A 31 -11.10 -4.57 2.03
C ALA A 31 -10.36 -5.83 2.48
N ALA A 32 -9.34 -5.69 3.32
CA ALA A 32 -8.53 -6.81 3.82
C ALA A 32 -9.37 -7.84 4.60
N LYS A 33 -10.42 -7.40 5.31
CA LYS A 33 -11.33 -8.32 6.02
C LYS A 33 -12.09 -9.26 5.08
N VAL A 34 -12.43 -8.80 3.87
CA VAL A 34 -13.11 -9.61 2.85
C VAL A 34 -12.16 -10.62 2.22
N ILE A 35 -10.87 -10.28 2.17
CA ILE A 35 -9.81 -11.08 1.56
C ILE A 35 -9.25 -12.12 2.56
N ALA A 36 -9.44 -11.91 3.86
CA ALA A 36 -8.90 -12.76 4.92
C ALA A 36 -9.36 -14.23 4.85
N ASP A 37 -10.46 -14.50 4.13
CA ASP A 37 -10.99 -15.85 3.91
C ASP A 37 -10.27 -16.60 2.77
N LEU A 38 -9.34 -15.97 2.06
CA LEU A 38 -8.54 -16.64 1.03
C LEU A 38 -7.58 -17.68 1.64
N PRO A 39 -7.20 -18.71 0.86
CA PRO A 39 -6.22 -19.71 1.30
C PRO A 39 -4.93 -19.06 1.82
N SER A 40 -4.45 -19.53 2.98
CA SER A 40 -3.27 -18.97 3.68
C SER A 40 -1.94 -19.17 2.97
N HIS A 41 -1.92 -19.91 1.85
CA HIS A 41 -0.74 -20.10 1.03
C HIS A 41 -0.43 -18.80 0.26
N LEU A 42 0.53 -18.03 0.77
CA LEU A 42 0.97 -16.74 0.19
C LEU A 42 1.46 -16.85 -1.26
N VAL A 43 2.01 -18.00 -1.64
CA VAL A 43 2.49 -18.30 -2.99
C VAL A 43 1.86 -19.62 -3.42
N GLY A 44 0.87 -19.51 -4.31
CA GLY A 44 -0.07 -20.59 -4.62
C GLY A 44 0.08 -21.18 -6.01
N GLY A 45 -0.19 -22.48 -6.09
CA GLY A 45 -0.26 -23.30 -7.30
C GLY A 45 0.02 -24.76 -6.97
N VAL A 46 -0.16 -25.67 -7.94
CA VAL A 46 0.17 -27.10 -7.78
C VAL A 46 1.67 -27.31 -7.45
N HIS A 47 2.53 -26.32 -7.76
CA HIS A 47 3.98 -26.36 -7.54
C HIS A 47 4.54 -25.04 -6.96
N PRO A 48 4.46 -24.81 -5.64
CA PRO A 48 4.86 -23.55 -5.00
C PRO A 48 6.29 -23.09 -5.31
N LYS A 49 7.27 -24.01 -5.28
CA LYS A 49 8.67 -23.70 -5.60
C LYS A 49 8.85 -23.17 -7.03
N ARG A 50 8.19 -23.80 -8.01
CA ARG A 50 8.21 -23.35 -9.41
C ARG A 50 7.50 -21.99 -9.56
N GLY A 51 6.44 -21.76 -8.80
CA GLY A 51 5.76 -20.47 -8.74
C GLY A 51 6.68 -19.35 -8.24
N THR A 52 7.37 -19.55 -7.13
CA THR A 52 8.34 -18.58 -6.58
C THR A 52 9.46 -18.26 -7.58
N ASP A 53 10.01 -19.27 -8.26
CA ASP A 53 11.04 -19.06 -9.27
C ASP A 53 10.52 -18.28 -10.49
N ALA A 54 9.30 -18.57 -10.93
CA ALA A 54 8.64 -17.83 -11.99
C ALA A 54 8.44 -16.36 -11.60
N TYR A 55 7.97 -16.08 -10.38
CA TYR A 55 7.82 -14.71 -9.88
C TYR A 55 9.15 -13.97 -9.82
N ARG A 56 10.23 -14.63 -9.41
CA ARG A 56 11.56 -14.01 -9.41
C ARG A 56 12.00 -13.60 -10.81
N ARG A 57 11.87 -14.49 -11.80
CA ARG A 57 12.20 -14.19 -13.21
C ARG A 57 11.37 -13.03 -13.75
N ARG A 58 10.06 -13.01 -13.47
CA ARG A 58 9.18 -11.90 -13.86
C ARG A 58 9.56 -10.58 -13.17
N GLY A 59 10.00 -10.65 -11.91
CA GLY A 59 10.51 -9.48 -11.20
C GLY A 59 11.77 -8.92 -11.87
N GLU A 60 12.70 -9.78 -12.29
CA GLU A 60 13.89 -9.39 -13.05
C GLU A 60 13.54 -8.77 -14.41
N GLU A 61 12.59 -9.36 -15.14
CA GLU A 61 12.08 -8.80 -16.40
C GLU A 61 11.50 -7.39 -16.20
N TRP A 62 10.68 -7.19 -15.16
CA TRP A 62 10.09 -5.88 -14.87
C TRP A 62 11.10 -4.86 -14.37
N ALA A 63 12.15 -5.29 -13.65
CA ALA A 63 13.24 -4.40 -13.26
C ALA A 63 13.96 -3.83 -14.48
N ILE A 64 14.18 -4.64 -15.53
CA ILE A 64 14.76 -4.18 -16.80
C ILE A 64 13.81 -3.18 -17.48
N ILE A 65 12.52 -3.52 -17.62
CA ILE A 65 11.52 -2.63 -18.22
C ILE A 65 11.47 -1.29 -17.49
N ASN A 66 11.50 -1.29 -16.16
CA ASN A 66 11.45 -0.07 -15.36
C ASN A 66 12.76 0.72 -15.45
N ALA A 67 13.92 0.07 -15.61
CA ALA A 67 15.17 0.76 -15.89
C ALA A 67 15.08 1.53 -17.22
N ASP A 68 14.64 0.87 -18.31
CA ASP A 68 14.46 1.50 -19.61
C ASP A 68 13.45 2.66 -19.57
N ARG A 69 12.32 2.47 -18.86
CA ARG A 69 11.33 3.54 -18.65
C ARG A 69 11.91 4.71 -17.86
N GLY A 70 12.78 4.43 -16.89
CA GLY A 70 13.51 5.43 -16.11
C GLY A 70 14.43 6.27 -16.99
N GLU A 71 15.18 5.64 -17.89
CA GLU A 71 16.10 6.31 -18.81
C GLU A 71 15.38 7.28 -19.76
N VAL A 72 14.18 6.93 -20.23
CA VAL A 72 13.38 7.80 -21.11
C VAL A 72 12.36 8.68 -20.37
N GLY A 73 12.42 8.71 -19.03
CA GLY A 73 11.59 9.61 -18.21
C GLY A 73 10.11 9.26 -18.12
N VAL A 74 9.73 8.01 -18.44
CA VAL A 74 8.33 7.52 -18.41
C VAL A 74 8.09 6.47 -17.32
N LEU A 75 8.96 6.41 -16.30
CA LEU A 75 8.78 5.52 -15.16
C LEU A 75 7.49 5.87 -14.41
N GLY A 76 6.63 4.88 -14.26
CA GLY A 76 5.32 5.02 -13.63
C GLY A 76 5.13 4.12 -12.42
N VAL A 77 4.15 4.49 -11.60
CA VAL A 77 3.74 3.71 -10.42
C VAL A 77 3.21 2.33 -10.82
N ASP A 78 2.63 2.20 -12.00
CA ASP A 78 2.17 0.93 -12.59
C ASP A 78 3.31 -0.09 -12.70
N GLY A 79 4.41 0.30 -13.36
CA GLY A 79 5.55 -0.58 -13.57
C GLY A 79 6.25 -0.93 -12.26
N LEU A 80 6.39 0.04 -11.36
CA LEU A 80 6.96 -0.17 -10.03
C LEU A 80 6.11 -1.11 -9.17
N ALA A 81 4.78 -0.98 -9.22
CA ALA A 81 3.88 -1.86 -8.49
C ALA A 81 3.99 -3.30 -8.98
N ILE A 82 4.12 -3.51 -10.30
CA ILE A 82 4.25 -4.84 -10.89
C ILE A 82 5.61 -5.47 -10.52
N GLU A 83 6.71 -4.74 -10.65
CA GLU A 83 8.04 -5.19 -10.22
C GLU A 83 8.04 -5.59 -8.74
N VAL A 84 7.52 -4.72 -7.87
CA VAL A 84 7.51 -4.96 -6.42
C VAL A 84 6.60 -6.14 -6.06
N ALA A 85 5.48 -6.32 -6.74
CA ALA A 85 4.61 -7.47 -6.52
C ALA A 85 5.35 -8.79 -6.85
N PHE A 86 5.99 -8.86 -8.02
CA PHE A 86 6.76 -10.05 -8.40
C PHE A 86 7.95 -10.30 -7.48
N ALA A 87 8.68 -9.25 -7.09
CA ALA A 87 9.77 -9.35 -6.13
C ALA A 87 9.29 -9.84 -4.75
N ALA A 88 8.13 -9.37 -4.28
CA ALA A 88 7.54 -9.80 -3.01
C ALA A 88 7.22 -11.30 -3.03
N PHE A 89 6.50 -11.79 -4.04
CA PHE A 89 6.12 -13.20 -4.13
C PHE A 89 7.27 -14.13 -4.57
N GLY A 90 8.35 -13.56 -5.12
CA GLY A 90 9.60 -14.26 -5.42
C GLY A 90 10.56 -14.40 -4.21
N GLY A 91 10.19 -13.84 -3.06
CA GLY A 91 10.98 -13.88 -1.82
C GLY A 91 11.23 -15.30 -1.32
N ARG A 92 12.41 -15.52 -0.73
CA ARG A 92 12.87 -16.82 -0.21
C ARG A 92 12.42 -17.09 1.21
N THR A 93 12.10 -16.03 1.95
CA THR A 93 11.67 -16.11 3.35
C THR A 93 10.37 -15.34 3.58
N PRO A 94 9.56 -15.70 4.59
CA PRO A 94 8.37 -14.94 4.96
C PRO A 94 8.67 -13.45 5.25
N GLU A 95 9.84 -13.15 5.81
CA GLU A 95 10.26 -11.78 6.09
C GLU A 95 10.54 -10.98 4.80
N GLU A 96 11.18 -11.59 3.80
CA GLU A 96 11.37 -10.98 2.48
C GLU A 96 10.03 -10.72 1.80
N ILE A 97 9.13 -11.71 1.82
CA ILE A 97 7.77 -11.57 1.27
C ILE A 97 7.04 -10.42 1.96
N ARG A 98 7.06 -10.39 3.30
CA ARG A 98 6.41 -9.34 4.09
C ARG A 98 6.96 -7.96 3.75
N LYS A 99 8.28 -7.78 3.66
CA LYS A 99 8.91 -6.51 3.29
C LYS A 99 8.47 -6.06 1.89
N GLY A 100 8.43 -6.97 0.93
CA GLY A 100 7.95 -6.70 -0.43
C GLY A 100 6.48 -6.28 -0.46
N LEU A 101 5.61 -6.98 0.27
CA LEU A 101 4.19 -6.65 0.40
C LEU A 101 3.96 -5.29 1.06
N VAL A 102 4.74 -4.94 2.08
CA VAL A 102 4.69 -3.60 2.70
C VAL A 102 5.10 -2.53 1.69
N ARG A 103 6.12 -2.77 0.87
CA ARG A 103 6.53 -1.84 -0.19
C ARG A 103 5.47 -1.71 -1.29
N LEU A 104 4.79 -2.80 -1.63
CA LEU A 104 3.66 -2.76 -2.57
C LEU A 104 2.52 -1.91 -2.01
N ALA A 105 2.15 -2.13 -0.74
CA ALA A 105 1.12 -1.36 -0.07
C ALA A 105 1.48 0.14 0.00
N SER A 106 2.74 0.49 0.30
CA SER A 106 3.16 1.89 0.35
C SER A 106 3.10 2.56 -1.02
N LEU A 107 3.46 1.86 -2.10
CA LEU A 107 3.31 2.35 -3.47
C LEU A 107 1.83 2.61 -3.82
N ALA A 108 0.95 1.66 -3.51
CA ALA A 108 -0.48 1.80 -3.77
C ALA A 108 -1.08 3.00 -3.02
N VAL A 109 -0.77 3.14 -1.74
CA VAL A 109 -1.22 4.26 -0.90
C VAL A 109 -0.69 5.60 -1.43
N ALA A 110 0.58 5.66 -1.84
CA ALA A 110 1.15 6.87 -2.43
C ALA A 110 0.46 7.23 -3.76
N ALA A 111 0.12 6.23 -4.58
CA ALA A 111 -0.61 6.40 -5.84
C ALA A 111 -2.00 7.02 -5.62
N ILE A 112 -2.76 6.47 -4.67
CA ILE A 112 -4.07 6.99 -4.28
C ILE A 112 -3.94 8.46 -3.83
N GLY A 113 -2.96 8.75 -2.97
CA GLY A 113 -2.70 10.11 -2.52
C GLY A 113 -2.26 11.07 -3.64
N GLN A 114 -1.72 10.59 -4.77
CA GLN A 114 -1.49 11.42 -5.96
C GLN A 114 -2.80 11.66 -6.73
N ILE A 115 -3.63 10.63 -6.91
CA ILE A 115 -4.93 10.72 -7.58
C ILE A 115 -5.85 11.72 -6.85
N ASP A 116 -5.93 11.62 -5.53
CA ASP A 116 -6.77 12.49 -4.69
C ASP A 116 -6.30 13.95 -4.70
N ARG A 117 -5.00 14.19 -4.91
CA ARG A 117 -4.43 15.54 -5.01
C ARG A 117 -4.56 16.13 -6.42
N GLY A 118 -4.47 15.31 -7.45
CA GLY A 118 -4.59 15.71 -8.86
C GLY A 118 -6.02 15.93 -9.35
N SER A 119 -7.02 15.49 -8.58
CA SER A 119 -8.45 15.66 -8.90
C SER A 119 -9.05 16.95 -8.30
N LYS A 120 -8.23 17.96 -7.99
CA LYS A 120 -8.65 19.27 -7.48
C LYS A 120 -8.68 20.33 -8.56
#